data_AF-A0A962D5E8-F1
#
_entry.id   AF-A0A962D5E8-F1
#
_cell.length_a   1.000
_cell.length_b   1.000
_cell.length_c   1.000
_cell.angle_alpha   90.00
_cell.angle_beta   90.00
_cell.angle_gamma   90.00
#
_symmetry.space_group_name_H-M   'P 1'
#
loop_
_entity.id
_entity.type
_entity.pdbx_description
1 polymer ?
#
loop_
_entity_poly.entity_id
_entity_poly.type
_entity_poly.pdbx_seq_one_letter_code
_entity_poly.pdbx_strand_id
1 'polypeptide(L)'
;MIEAKVMELTELPVNAQSRLRLERIFNGRQRMTAKLRPEHLLPGDQLYVYDDAVVVVRSQKAYWLFGEFDLNGEQLQAEGGRKYVIKAKEEDADKG
;
A
#
# COMPACT_ATOMS: atom_id res chain seq x y z
N MET A 1 -6.16 -19.44 14.37
CA MET A 1 -5.50 -19.35 13.05
C MET A 1 -5.82 -17.97 12.52
N ILE A 2 -4.84 -17.08 12.41
CA ILE A 2 -5.03 -15.82 11.68
C ILE A 2 -4.66 -16.16 10.23
N GLU A 3 -5.63 -16.12 9.33
CA GLU A 3 -5.38 -16.29 7.90
C GLU A 3 -4.48 -15.15 7.43
N ALA A 4 -3.30 -15.49 6.91
CA ALA A 4 -2.44 -14.52 6.23
C ALA A 4 -3.21 -13.93 5.05
N LYS A 5 -3.46 -12.62 5.07
CA LYS A 5 -4.16 -11.94 3.99
C LYS A 5 -3.11 -11.47 2.99
N VAL A 6 -2.64 -12.42 2.19
CA VAL A 6 -1.78 -12.15 1.03
C VAL A 6 -2.68 -11.67 -0.11
N MET A 7 -2.36 -10.50 -0.65
CA MET A 7 -3.01 -9.95 -1.82
C MET A 7 -2.07 -10.05 -3.02
N GLU A 8 -2.55 -10.65 -4.11
CA GLU A 8 -1.89 -10.55 -5.42
C GLU A 8 -2.37 -9.28 -6.12
N LEU A 9 -1.57 -8.22 -6.02
CA LEU A 9 -1.92 -6.90 -6.57
C LEU A 9 -1.41 -6.77 -8.00
N THR A 10 -2.29 -6.40 -8.91
CA THR A 10 -1.92 -6.10 -10.29
C THR A 10 -1.34 -4.70 -10.42
N GLU A 11 -0.55 -4.45 -11.46
CA GLU A 11 0.05 -3.14 -11.74
C GLU A 11 -0.96 -1.99 -11.93
N LEU A 12 -2.21 -2.34 -12.23
CA LEU A 12 -3.35 -1.45 -12.30
C LEU A 12 -4.56 -2.17 -11.69
N PRO A 13 -5.46 -1.46 -11.00
CA PRO A 13 -6.73 -2.02 -10.56
C PRO A 13 -7.50 -2.60 -11.74
N VAL A 14 -8.07 -3.78 -11.53
CA VAL A 14 -8.83 -4.51 -12.55
C VAL A 14 -10.12 -3.76 -12.89
N ASN A 15 -10.69 -3.07 -11.90
CA ASN A 15 -11.89 -2.27 -12.08
C ASN A 15 -11.56 -0.81 -12.45
N ALA A 16 -11.98 -0.41 -13.66
CA ALA A 16 -11.78 0.96 -14.17
C ALA A 16 -12.48 2.04 -13.32
N GLN A 17 -13.63 1.76 -12.70
CA GLN A 17 -14.31 2.71 -11.82
C GLN A 17 -13.56 2.88 -10.49
N SER A 18 -13.06 1.78 -9.92
CA SER A 18 -12.18 1.81 -8.75
C SER A 18 -10.95 2.65 -9.06
N ARG A 19 -10.32 2.43 -10.22
CA ARG A 19 -9.18 3.23 -10.68
C ARG A 19 -9.48 4.72 -10.70
N LEU A 20 -10.52 5.12 -11.42
CA LEU A 20 -10.88 6.54 -11.60
C LEU A 20 -11.19 7.22 -10.27
N ARG A 21 -11.85 6.50 -9.35
CA ARG A 21 -12.13 7.00 -8.01
C ARG A 21 -10.83 7.24 -7.24
N LEU A 22 -9.90 6.29 -7.26
CA LEU A 22 -8.62 6.39 -6.56
C LEU A 22 -7.72 7.46 -7.16
N GLU A 23 -7.62 7.56 -8.48
CA GLU A 23 -6.91 8.64 -9.18
C GLU A 23 -7.48 10.02 -8.82
N ARG A 24 -8.80 10.11 -8.64
CA ARG A 24 -9.46 11.34 -8.19
C ARG A 24 -9.12 11.69 -6.73
N ILE A 25 -9.06 10.70 -5.84
CA ILE A 25 -8.80 10.91 -4.40
C ILE A 25 -7.32 11.23 -4.15
N PHE A 26 -6.41 10.43 -4.72
CA PHE A 26 -4.98 10.45 -4.36
C PHE A 26 -4.09 11.22 -5.34
N ASN A 27 -4.57 11.46 -6.56
CA ASN A 27 -3.78 12.13 -7.59
C ASN A 27 -4.54 13.29 -8.26
N GLY A 28 -5.55 13.85 -7.59
CA GLY A 28 -6.23 15.06 -8.05
C GLY A 28 -6.92 14.95 -9.41
N ARG A 29 -7.41 13.75 -9.79
CA ARG A 29 -7.95 13.38 -11.12
C ARG A 29 -6.91 13.22 -12.22
N GLN A 30 -5.62 13.29 -11.91
CA GLN A 30 -4.57 12.93 -12.85
C GLN A 30 -4.37 11.42 -12.85
N ARG A 31 -3.99 10.88 -14.02
CA ARG A 31 -3.72 9.46 -14.17
C ARG A 31 -2.53 9.08 -13.30
N MET A 32 -2.72 8.10 -12.41
CA MET A 32 -1.64 7.60 -11.57
C MET A 32 -0.90 6.52 -12.37
N THR A 33 0.30 6.85 -12.85
CA THR A 33 1.13 5.93 -13.65
C THR A 33 2.33 5.40 -12.88
N ALA A 34 2.64 6.00 -11.73
CA ALA A 34 3.71 5.55 -10.86
C ALA A 34 3.30 4.24 -10.18
N LYS A 35 4.22 3.27 -10.18
CA LYS A 35 4.05 1.95 -9.59
C LYS A 35 5.15 1.73 -8.55
N LEU A 36 4.85 0.93 -7.54
CA LEU A 36 5.77 0.57 -6.48
C LEU A 36 5.59 -0.91 -6.14
N ARG A 37 6.68 -1.59 -5.79
CA ARG A 37 6.61 -2.96 -5.26
C ARG A 37 6.72 -2.95 -3.74
N PRO A 38 6.22 -3.99 -3.06
CA PRO A 38 6.38 -4.17 -1.62
C PRO A 38 7.82 -4.02 -1.13
N GLU A 39 8.80 -4.54 -1.86
CA GLU A 39 10.24 -4.42 -1.58
C GLU A 39 10.78 -2.97 -1.58
N HIS A 40 10.05 -2.02 -2.17
CA HIS A 40 10.43 -0.61 -2.23
C HIS A 40 9.64 0.28 -1.27
N LEU A 41 8.79 -0.32 -0.42
CA LEU A 41 8.09 0.39 0.64
C LEU A 41 9.09 0.85 1.69
N LEU A 42 8.89 2.08 2.17
CA LEU A 42 9.74 2.70 3.17
C LEU A 42 8.93 2.97 4.44
N PRO A 43 9.59 2.96 5.61
CA PRO A 43 8.98 3.42 6.86
C PRO A 43 8.37 4.81 6.70
N GLY A 44 7.12 4.97 7.14
CA GLY A 44 6.33 6.19 6.99
C GLY A 44 5.44 6.23 5.74
N ASP A 45 5.58 5.29 4.81
CA ASP A 45 4.65 5.17 3.69
C ASP A 45 3.24 4.83 4.18
N GLN A 46 2.24 5.52 3.63
CA GLN A 46 0.83 5.27 3.94
C GLN A 46 0.21 4.40 2.85
N LEU A 47 -0.44 3.30 3.23
CA LEU A 47 -1.14 2.41 2.31
C LEU A 47 -2.64 2.55 2.49
N TYR A 48 -3.34 2.64 1.38
CA TYR A 48 -4.78 2.66 1.31
C TYR A 48 -5.25 1.45 0.52
N VAL A 49 -5.90 0.52 1.23
CA VAL A 49 -6.30 -0.78 0.71
C VAL A 49 -7.76 -0.72 0.26
N TYR A 50 -7.99 -0.96 -1.01
CA TYR A 50 -9.31 -1.11 -1.61
C TYR A 50 -9.41 -2.53 -2.15
N ASP A 51 -10.62 -3.08 -2.20
CA ASP A 51 -10.94 -4.48 -2.50
C ASP A 51 -9.91 -5.24 -3.37
N ASP A 52 -9.53 -4.69 -4.54
CA ASP A 52 -8.56 -5.27 -5.47
C ASP A 52 -7.27 -4.45 -5.70
N ALA A 53 -7.05 -3.37 -4.94
CA ALA A 53 -5.93 -2.46 -5.21
C ALA A 53 -5.40 -1.76 -3.95
N VAL A 54 -4.10 -1.51 -3.93
CA VAL A 54 -3.45 -0.75 -2.86
C VAL A 54 -2.76 0.48 -3.44
N VAL A 55 -3.06 1.63 -2.83
CA VAL A 55 -2.42 2.91 -3.15
C VAL A 55 -1.44 3.26 -2.06
N VAL A 56 -0.19 3.50 -2.45
CA VAL A 56 0.86 3.98 -1.55
C VAL A 56 0.96 5.49 -1.69
N VAL A 57 0.82 6.22 -0.59
CA VAL A 57 1.03 7.66 -0.52
C VAL A 57 2.33 7.92 0.23
N ARG A 58 3.30 8.47 -0.50
CA ARG A 58 4.60 8.89 0.03
C ARG A 58 4.73 10.39 -0.11
N SER A 59 4.73 11.09 1.02
CA SER A 59 4.74 12.56 1.10
C SER A 59 3.58 13.21 0.33
N GLN A 60 3.78 13.53 -0.96
CA GLN A 60 2.77 14.15 -1.83
C GLN A 60 2.56 13.39 -3.14
N LYS A 61 3.13 12.18 -3.26
CA LYS A 61 3.02 11.35 -4.45
C LYS A 61 2.29 10.06 -4.12
N ALA A 62 1.45 9.62 -5.05
CA ALA A 62 0.71 8.38 -4.96
C ALA A 62 1.23 7.37 -5.98
N TYR A 63 1.30 6.11 -5.58
CA TYR A 63 1.82 4.99 -6.36
C TYR A 63 0.84 3.81 -6.30
N TRP A 64 0.72 3.06 -7.40
CA TRP A 64 0.07 1.76 -7.39
C TRP A 64 1.00 0.72 -6.79
N LEU A 65 0.60 0.07 -5.71
CA LEU A 65 1.32 -1.11 -5.24
C LEU A 65 0.98 -2.30 -6.13
N PHE A 66 1.98 -3.06 -6.53
CA PHE A 66 1.79 -4.26 -7.33
C PHE A 66 2.74 -5.39 -6.90
N GLY A 67 2.33 -6.63 -7.14
CA GLY A 67 2.98 -7.83 -6.63
C GLY A 67 2.26 -8.43 -5.42
N GLU A 68 2.86 -9.45 -4.83
CA GLU A 68 2.35 -10.11 -3.63
C GLU A 68 2.60 -9.26 -2.40
N PHE A 69 1.53 -8.89 -1.71
CA PHE A 69 1.61 -8.05 -0.51
C PHE A 69 0.85 -8.69 0.65
N ASP A 70 1.56 -8.93 1.76
CA ASP A 70 0.96 -9.46 2.97
C ASP A 70 0.48 -8.31 3.88
N LEU A 71 -0.84 -8.23 4.09
CA LEU A 71 -1.46 -7.20 4.92
C LEU A 71 -1.30 -7.43 6.43
N ASN A 72 -0.87 -8.62 6.84
CA ASN A 72 -0.59 -8.96 8.23
C ASN A 72 0.91 -8.90 8.54
N GLY A 73 1.73 -8.36 7.63
CA GLY A 73 3.16 -8.20 7.84
C GLY A 73 3.44 -7.39 9.10
N GLU A 74 4.43 -7.81 9.89
CA GLU A 74 4.78 -7.17 11.18
C GLU A 74 5.13 -5.68 11.04
N GLN A 75 5.52 -5.24 9.85
CA GLN A 75 5.85 -3.86 9.54
C GLN A 75 4.62 -2.99 9.23
N LEU A 76 3.40 -3.52 9.28
CA LEU A 76 2.17 -2.76 9.00
C LEU A 76 1.43 -2.41 10.28
N GLN A 77 1.23 -1.11 10.50
CA GLN A 77 0.31 -0.62 11.52
C GLN A 77 -1.00 -0.18 10.87
N ALA A 78 -2.09 -0.80 11.28
CA ALA A 78 -3.43 -0.34 10.92
C ALA A 78 -3.74 0.99 11.65
N GLU A 79 -4.04 2.04 10.89
CA GLU A 79 -4.48 3.34 11.42
C GLU A 79 -6.02 3.46 11.49
N GLY A 80 -6.73 2.42 11.04
CA GLY A 80 -8.18 2.35 11.05
C GLY A 80 -8.80 2.37 9.65
N GLY A 81 -9.96 1.70 9.53
CA GLY A 81 -10.67 1.54 8.27
C GLY A 81 -9.85 0.75 7.24
N ARG A 82 -9.46 1.43 6.16
CA ARG A 82 -8.71 0.88 5.01
C ARG A 82 -7.29 1.46 4.91
N LYS A 83 -6.78 2.07 5.99
CA LYS A 83 -5.50 2.78 6.02
C LYS A 83 -4.48 2.05 6.90
N TYR A 84 -3.27 1.90 6.36
CA TYR A 84 -2.12 1.30 7.03
C TYR A 84 -0.89 2.21 6.88
N VAL A 85 0.07 2.05 7.78
CA VAL A 85 1.36 2.76 7.72
C VAL A 85 2.48 1.73 7.86
N ILE A 86 3.51 1.85 7.04
CA ILE A 86 4.73 1.05 7.17
C ILE A 86 5.52 1.58 8.36
N LYS A 87 5.75 0.72 9.35
CA LYS A 87 6.72 0.95 10.41
C LYS A 87 8.10 0.52 9.97
N ALA A 88 9.11 1.11 10.62
CA ALA A 88 10.44 0.53 10.57
C ALA A 88 10.37 -0.91 11.07
N LYS A 89 11.12 -1.81 10.43
CA LYS A 89 11.34 -3.16 10.98
C LYS A 89 11.94 -2.97 12.38
N GLU A 90 11.34 -3.53 13.41
CA GLU A 90 12.01 -3.71 14.70
C GLU A 90 13.04 -4.85 14.59
N GLU A 91 13.99 -4.71 13.67
CA GLU A 91 15.10 -5.64 13.49
C GLU A 91 16.37 -4.81 13.28
N ASP A 92 16.81 -4.13 14.34
CA ASP A 92 18.19 -3.68 14.64
C ASP A 92 18.23 -2.79 15.90
N ALA A 93 17.41 -3.09 16.93
CA ALA A 93 17.50 -2.43 18.23
C ALA A 93 18.30 -3.25 19.27
N ASP A 94 18.87 -4.40 18.89
CA ASP A 94 19.65 -5.26 19.80
C ASP A 94 20.94 -5.77 19.13
N LYS A 95 21.93 -4.89 19.03
CA LYS A 95 23.34 -5.27 19.20
C LYS A 95 24.01 -4.22 20.07
N GLY A 96 23.81 -4.38 21.37
CA GLY A 96 24.67 -3.80 22.40
C GLY A 96 26.08 -4.40 22.39
#